data_AF-A8QAB8-F1
#
_entry.id   AF-A8QAB8-F1
#
_cell.length_a   1.000
_cell.length_b   1.000
_cell.length_c   1.000
_cell.angle_alpha   90.00
_cell.angle_beta   90.00
_cell.angle_gamma   90.00
#
_symmetry.space_group_name_H-M   'P 1'
#
loop_
_entity.id
_entity.type
_entity.pdbx_description
1 polymer ?
#
loop_
_entity_poly.entity_id
_entity_poly.type
_entity_poly.pdbx_seq_one_letter_code
_entity_poly.pdbx_strand_id
1 'polypeptide(L)'
;MSLPFAPLPLHYVAIAKLLLEHAAEDIPHSSRIRALLKDLREARQSKVQAGLEMINPAHLEMTNISSMEICELRPLFATALAQLHAVQKTEAASMQLMSAPQASESNAQDNDDIAIRRA
;
A
#
# COMPACT_ATOMS: atom_id res chain seq x y z
N MET A 1 -10.48 3.76 14.07
CA MET A 1 -11.14 4.30 12.86
C MET A 1 -10.61 5.71 12.62
N SER A 2 -9.88 5.94 11.52
CA SER A 2 -9.46 7.29 11.14
C SER A 2 -10.68 8.07 10.66
N LEU A 3 -10.90 9.27 11.20
CA LEU A 3 -11.98 10.16 10.75
C LEU A 3 -11.77 10.53 9.27
N PRO A 4 -12.83 10.69 8.47
CA PRO A 4 -12.71 11.10 7.07
C PRO A 4 -12.02 12.47 6.93
N PHE A 5 -11.41 12.77 5.80
CA PHE A 5 -10.94 14.14 5.54
C PHE A 5 -12.15 15.08 5.46
N ALA A 6 -11.95 16.34 5.87
CA ALA A 6 -12.95 17.36 5.63
C ALA A 6 -13.24 17.46 4.12
N PRO A 7 -14.51 17.57 3.72
CA PRO A 7 -14.88 17.66 2.31
C PRO A 7 -14.33 18.96 1.73
N LEU A 8 -13.58 18.83 0.63
CA LEU A 8 -13.02 19.93 -0.14
C LEU A 8 -13.22 19.65 -1.63
N PRO A 9 -13.29 20.68 -2.49
CA PRO A 9 -13.27 20.49 -3.93
C PRO A 9 -12.04 19.70 -4.37
N LEU A 10 -12.21 18.72 -5.26
CA LEU A 10 -11.16 17.77 -5.65
C LEU A 10 -9.86 18.45 -6.12
N HIS A 11 -9.97 19.59 -6.78
CA HIS A 11 -8.84 20.34 -7.36
C HIS A 11 -8.56 21.67 -6.65
N TYR A 12 -8.98 21.82 -5.38
CA TYR A 12 -8.86 23.10 -4.66
C TYR A 12 -7.45 23.68 -4.67
N VAL A 13 -6.41 22.84 -4.56
CA VAL A 13 -5.00 23.27 -4.55
C VAL A 13 -4.61 23.91 -5.89
N ALA A 14 -4.96 23.27 -7.01
CA ALA A 14 -4.61 23.75 -8.34
C ALA A 14 -5.35 25.05 -8.67
N ILE A 15 -6.64 25.10 -8.37
CA ILE A 15 -7.49 26.28 -8.60
C ILE A 15 -6.99 27.44 -7.74
N ALA A 16 -6.77 27.22 -6.45
CA ALA A 16 -6.30 28.28 -5.54
C ALA A 16 -4.92 28.80 -5.95
N LYS A 17 -4.00 27.91 -6.36
CA LYS A 17 -2.70 28.32 -6.88
C LYS A 17 -2.86 29.22 -8.10
N LEU A 18 -3.63 28.79 -9.11
CA LEU A 18 -3.81 29.53 -10.36
C LEU A 18 -4.38 30.93 -10.11
N LEU A 19 -5.44 31.01 -9.29
CA LEU A 19 -6.11 32.26 -8.95
C LEU A 19 -5.19 33.20 -8.16
N LEU A 20 -4.52 32.69 -7.13
CA LEU A 20 -3.62 33.51 -6.33
C LEU A 20 -2.36 33.91 -7.12
N GLU A 21 -1.92 33.15 -8.11
CA GLU A 21 -0.74 33.50 -8.90
C GLU A 21 -1.01 34.61 -9.93
N HIS A 22 -2.19 34.63 -10.55
CA HIS A 22 -2.50 35.54 -11.66
C HIS A 22 -3.50 36.65 -11.32
N ALA A 23 -4.36 36.45 -10.32
CA ALA A 23 -5.46 37.34 -9.95
C ALA A 23 -5.45 37.66 -8.45
N ALA A 24 -4.24 37.80 -7.86
CA ALA A 24 -4.09 38.06 -6.43
C ALA A 24 -4.73 39.39 -5.98
N GLU A 25 -4.70 40.39 -6.85
CA GLU A 25 -5.21 41.74 -6.58
C GLU A 25 -6.74 41.79 -6.52
N ASP A 26 -7.42 40.87 -7.22
CA ASP A 26 -8.88 40.75 -7.21
C ASP A 26 -9.40 39.98 -5.99
N ILE A 27 -8.49 39.38 -5.19
CA ILE A 27 -8.83 38.52 -4.07
C ILE A 27 -8.54 39.25 -2.75
N PRO A 28 -9.58 39.58 -1.95
CA PRO A 28 -9.37 40.22 -0.66
C PRO A 28 -8.58 39.32 0.27
N HIS A 29 -7.59 39.90 0.96
CA HIS A 29 -6.72 39.19 1.89
C HIS A 29 -5.97 37.98 1.28
N SER A 30 -5.58 38.06 0.00
CA SER A 30 -4.87 37.00 -0.73
C SER A 30 -3.66 36.42 0.04
N SER A 31 -2.87 37.24 0.71
CA SER A 31 -1.75 36.80 1.56
C SER A 31 -2.18 35.90 2.72
N ARG A 32 -3.31 36.22 3.38
CA ARG A 32 -3.85 35.40 4.48
C ARG A 32 -4.38 34.07 3.93
N ILE A 33 -5.02 34.08 2.76
CA ILE A 33 -5.52 32.86 2.12
C ILE A 33 -4.34 31.93 1.78
N ARG A 34 -3.21 32.45 1.30
CA ARG A 34 -2.00 31.64 1.07
C ARG A 34 -1.50 30.96 2.35
N ALA A 35 -1.46 31.69 3.47
CA ALA A 35 -1.07 31.12 4.76
C ALA A 35 -2.02 29.99 5.18
N LEU A 36 -3.34 30.24 5.14
CA LEU A 36 -4.35 29.23 5.49
C LEU A 36 -4.29 27.99 4.59
N LEU A 37 -4.05 28.16 3.29
CA LEU A 37 -3.89 27.03 2.36
C LEU A 37 -2.64 26.21 2.67
N LYS A 38 -1.57 26.86 3.11
CA LYS A 38 -0.34 26.20 3.55
C LYS A 38 -0.62 25.37 4.81
N ASP A 39 -1.21 25.98 5.84
CA ASP A 39 -1.55 25.31 7.09
C ASP A 39 -2.50 24.12 6.85
N LEU A 40 -3.51 24.31 5.99
CA LEU A 40 -4.42 23.25 5.58
C LEU A 40 -3.69 22.09 4.90
N ARG A 41 -2.73 22.38 4.01
CA ARG A 41 -1.94 21.35 3.34
C ARG A 41 -1.07 20.59 4.34
N GLU A 42 -0.44 21.27 5.29
CA GLU A 42 0.39 20.65 6.33
C GLU A 42 -0.44 19.72 7.24
N ALA A 43 -1.61 20.19 7.68
CA ALA A 43 -2.53 19.38 8.49
C ALA A 43 -3.01 18.14 7.73
N ARG A 44 -3.35 18.29 6.44
CA ARG A 44 -3.79 17.16 5.60
C ARG A 44 -2.65 16.19 5.31
N GLN A 45 -1.44 16.67 5.04
CA GLN A 45 -0.26 15.83 4.84
C GLN A 45 0.05 15.00 6.10
N SER A 46 -0.06 15.59 7.28
CA SER A 46 0.12 14.89 8.56
C SER A 46 -0.90 13.77 8.73
N LYS A 47 -2.16 14.03 8.37
CA LYS A 47 -3.23 13.02 8.37
C LYS A 47 -3.02 11.93 7.32
N VAL A 48 -2.49 12.28 6.16
CA VAL A 48 -2.11 11.32 5.12
C VAL A 48 -1.03 10.38 5.63
N GLN A 49 0.02 10.90 6.27
CA GLN A 49 1.09 10.08 6.84
C GLN A 49 0.55 9.10 7.89
N ALA A 50 -0.30 9.55 8.80
CA ALA A 50 -0.98 8.66 9.75
C ALA A 50 -1.87 7.61 9.05
N GLY A 51 -2.47 7.94 7.91
CA GLY A 51 -3.23 6.99 7.09
C GLY A 51 -2.34 5.94 6.41
N LEU A 52 -1.09 6.28 6.07
CA LEU A 52 -0.15 5.34 5.44
C LEU A 52 0.32 4.24 6.38
N GLU A 53 0.29 4.46 7.70
CA GLU A 53 0.57 3.40 8.69
C GLU A 53 -0.41 2.21 8.57
N MET A 54 -1.59 2.45 8.01
CA MET A 54 -2.63 1.44 7.80
C MET A 54 -2.55 0.74 6.44
N ILE A 55 -1.47 0.96 5.68
CA ILE A 55 -1.31 0.36 4.34
C ILE A 55 -1.34 -1.17 4.44
N ASN A 56 -2.18 -1.77 3.61
CA ASN A 56 -2.26 -3.22 3.48
C ASN A 56 -2.45 -3.58 1.99
N PRO A 57 -2.13 -4.80 1.59
CA PRO A 57 -2.20 -5.23 0.18
C PRO A 57 -3.62 -5.38 -0.38
N ALA A 58 -4.66 -5.36 0.47
CA ALA A 58 -6.04 -5.63 0.06
C ALA A 58 -6.85 -4.36 -0.19
N HIS A 59 -6.82 -3.41 0.75
CA HIS A 59 -7.68 -2.24 0.74
C HIS A 59 -7.16 -1.14 1.67
N LEU A 60 -7.03 0.07 1.15
CA LEU A 60 -6.82 1.29 1.91
C LEU A 60 -7.81 2.36 1.44
N GLU A 61 -8.55 2.95 2.37
CA GLU A 61 -9.53 3.98 2.06
C GLU A 61 -9.16 5.31 2.73
N MET A 62 -9.18 6.37 1.92
CA MET A 62 -8.96 7.75 2.37
C MET A 62 -10.02 8.64 1.72
N THR A 63 -11.17 8.77 2.37
CA THR A 63 -12.30 9.56 1.87
C THR A 63 -11.99 11.05 1.87
N ASN A 64 -12.45 11.77 0.83
CA ASN A 64 -12.24 13.21 0.62
C ASN A 64 -10.76 13.64 0.48
N ILE A 65 -9.90 12.76 -0.05
CA ILE A 65 -8.56 13.13 -0.48
C ILE A 65 -8.62 13.96 -1.78
N SER A 66 -7.74 14.94 -1.92
CA SER A 66 -7.67 15.81 -3.10
C SER A 66 -6.87 15.17 -4.23
N SER A 67 -7.07 15.65 -5.45
CA SER A 67 -6.34 15.16 -6.62
C SER A 67 -4.83 15.39 -6.53
N MET A 68 -4.39 16.48 -5.89
CA MET A 68 -2.96 16.77 -5.73
C MET A 68 -2.30 15.76 -4.79
N GLU A 69 -2.95 15.48 -3.65
CA GLU A 69 -2.48 14.49 -2.69
C GLU A 69 -2.43 13.09 -3.30
N ILE A 70 -3.43 12.70 -4.10
CA ILE A 70 -3.40 11.42 -4.84
C ILE A 70 -2.19 11.35 -5.77
N CYS A 71 -1.91 12.42 -6.52
CA CYS A 71 -0.77 12.47 -7.44
C CYS A 71 0.57 12.34 -6.70
N GLU A 72 0.70 12.96 -5.52
CA GLU A 72 1.89 12.86 -4.67
C GLU A 72 2.09 11.44 -4.12
N LEU A 73 1.02 10.74 -3.76
CA LEU A 73 1.07 9.41 -3.17
C LEU A 73 1.20 8.28 -4.20
N ARG A 74 0.80 8.51 -5.45
CA ARG A 74 0.78 7.49 -6.52
C ARG A 74 2.09 6.70 -6.66
N PRO A 75 3.29 7.31 -6.77
CA PRO A 75 4.53 6.55 -6.93
C PRO A 75 4.86 5.70 -5.70
N LEU A 76 4.54 6.19 -4.50
CA LEU A 76 4.72 5.45 -3.25
C LEU A 76 3.85 4.20 -3.24
N PHE A 77 2.55 4.34 -3.50
CA PHE A 77 1.62 3.21 -3.51
C PHE A 77 1.95 2.17 -4.58
N ALA A 78 2.33 2.61 -5.79
CA ALA A 78 2.73 1.70 -6.85
C ALA A 78 3.88 0.78 -6.42
N THR A 79 4.89 1.34 -5.74
CA THR A 79 6.06 0.59 -5.29
C THR A 79 5.74 -0.28 -4.07
N ALA A 80 5.10 0.30 -3.04
CA ALA A 80 4.81 -0.38 -1.78
C ALA A 80 3.85 -1.56 -1.98
N LEU A 81 2.77 -1.36 -2.76
CA LEU A 81 1.80 -2.44 -3.01
C LEU A 81 2.41 -3.56 -3.87
N ALA A 82 3.24 -3.23 -4.86
CA ALA A 82 3.95 -4.24 -5.64
C ALA A 82 4.86 -5.12 -4.77
N GLN A 83 5.57 -4.52 -3.81
CA GLN A 83 6.40 -5.24 -2.85
C GLN A 83 5.57 -6.10 -1.88
N LEU A 84 4.49 -5.54 -1.32
CA LEU A 84 3.59 -6.29 -0.43
C LEU A 84 2.97 -7.50 -1.14
N HIS A 85 2.54 -7.33 -2.40
CA HIS A 85 2.01 -8.44 -3.21
C HIS A 85 3.08 -9.50 -3.54
N ALA A 86 4.32 -9.08 -3.80
CA ALA A 86 5.42 -10.01 -4.04
C ALA A 86 5.72 -10.88 -2.81
N VAL A 87 5.72 -10.28 -1.61
CA VAL A 87 5.90 -11.02 -0.35
C VAL A 87 4.77 -12.01 -0.13
N GLN A 88 3.51 -11.60 -0.28
CA GLN A 88 2.35 -12.49 -0.13
C GLN A 88 2.36 -13.67 -1.10
N LYS A 89 2.72 -13.42 -2.37
CA LYS A 89 2.83 -14.48 -3.38
C LYS A 89 3.92 -15.49 -3.00
N THR A 90 5.04 -14.99 -2.50
CA THR A 90 6.15 -15.84 -2.04
C THR A 90 5.72 -16.71 -0.87
N GLU A 91 5.05 -16.12 0.12
CA GLU A 91 4.54 -16.82 1.30
C GLU A 91 3.52 -17.94 0.93
N ALA A 92 2.60 -17.65 0.00
CA ALA A 92 1.65 -18.64 -0.48
C ALA A 92 2.34 -19.80 -1.22
N ALA A 93 3.38 -19.51 -2.01
CA ALA A 93 4.14 -20.52 -2.74
C ALA A 93 4.95 -21.44 -1.80
N SER A 94 5.58 -20.88 -0.76
CA SER A 94 6.30 -21.68 0.25
C SER A 94 5.35 -22.57 1.07
N MET A 95 4.14 -22.10 1.41
CA MET A 95 3.13 -22.94 2.07
C MET A 95 2.65 -24.13 1.21
N GLN A 96 2.54 -23.95 -0.11
CA GLN A 96 2.17 -25.04 -1.03
C GLN A 96 3.26 -26.11 -1.16
N LEU A 97 4.54 -25.73 -1.13
CA LEU A 97 5.66 -26.67 -1.16
C LEU A 97 5.75 -27.52 0.12
N MET A 98 5.33 -26.98 1.27
CA MET A 98 5.31 -27.70 2.56
C MET A 98 4.10 -28.64 2.73
N SER A 99 3.06 -28.51 1.91
CA SER A 99 1.84 -29.32 1.97
C SER A 99 1.75 -30.41 0.88
N ALA A 100 2.76 -30.50 0.02
CA ALA A 100 2.89 -31.63 -0.90
C ALA A 100 3.10 -32.94 -0.11
N PRO A 101 2.36 -34.02 -0.41
CA PRO A 101 2.54 -35.28 0.28
C PRO A 101 3.97 -35.78 0.02
N GLN A 102 4.75 -35.92 1.07
CA GLN A 102 5.94 -36.77 1.06
C GLN A 102 5.44 -38.15 0.62
N ALA A 103 5.80 -38.56 -0.60
CA ALA A 103 5.61 -39.94 -1.02
C ALA A 103 6.26 -40.82 0.04
N SER A 104 5.42 -41.50 0.80
CA SER A 104 5.79 -42.41 1.86
C SER A 104 6.53 -43.60 1.25
N GLU A 105 7.85 -43.52 1.16
CA GLU A 105 8.69 -44.72 1.11
C GLU A 105 8.73 -45.32 2.53
N SER A 106 7.72 -46.13 2.83
CA SER A 106 7.77 -47.16 3.87
C SER A 106 6.70 -48.20 3.49
N ASN A 107 6.92 -49.50 3.51
CA ASN A 107 7.79 -50.23 4.41
C ASN A 107 8.07 -51.67 3.92
N ALA A 108 9.08 -52.25 4.56
CA ALA A 108 9.71 -53.54 4.46
C ALA A 108 8.83 -54.81 4.36
N GLN A 109 9.43 -55.85 3.75
CA GLN A 109 9.41 -57.28 4.13
C GLN A 109 10.25 -58.04 3.09
N ASP A 110 11.04 -59.06 3.36
CA ASP A 110 11.54 -59.67 4.57
C ASP A 110 12.72 -60.53 4.07
N ASN A 111 13.77 -60.64 4.88
CA ASN A 111 14.97 -61.39 4.55
C ASN A 111 14.72 -62.86 4.88
N ASP A 112 14.62 -63.73 3.86
CA ASP A 112 14.94 -65.16 3.97
C ASP A 112 15.08 -65.76 2.55
N ASP A 113 16.31 -66.05 2.12
CA ASP A 113 16.70 -67.45 1.92
C ASP A 113 18.18 -67.63 1.57
N ILE A 114 18.82 -68.41 2.42
CA ILE A 114 20.17 -68.97 2.28
C ILE A 114 20.11 -70.14 1.30
N ALA A 115 20.78 -70.03 0.14
CA ALA A 115 21.25 -71.14 -0.69
C ALA A 115 22.13 -70.53 -1.82
N ILE A 116 23.39 -70.84 -2.10
CA ILE A 116 24.22 -72.04 -1.94
C ILE A 116 25.69 -71.59 -1.98
N ARG A 117 26.52 -72.13 -1.07
CA ARG A 117 27.99 -72.16 -1.20
C ARG A 117 28.41 -73.29 -2.15
N ARG A 118 29.57 -73.10 -2.78
CA ARG A 118 30.44 -74.08 -3.50
C ARG A 118 30.25 -74.06 -5.02
N ALA A 119 31.28 -74.09 -5.86
CA ALA A 119 32.74 -74.14 -5.69
C ALA A 119 33.38 -73.57 -6.97
#